data_AF-G3UA57-F1
#
_entry.id   AF-G3UA57-F1
#
_cell.length_a   1.000
_cell.length_b   1.000
_cell.length_c   1.000
_cell.angle_alpha   90.00
_cell.angle_beta   90.00
_cell.angle_gamma   90.00
#
_symmetry.space_group_name_H-M   'P 1'
#
loop_
_entity.id
_entity.type
_entity.pdbx_description
1 polymer ?
#
loop_
_entity_poly.entity_id
_entity_poly.type
_entity_poly.pdbx_seq_one_letter_code
_entity_poly.pdbx_strand_id
1 'polypeptide(L)'
;LLLVLTWVEPTSLTEDFSLSQAEALEFTINNYNNQSDEEYAFCVLETQPQPDWDPTLSEPQSLYFTIKETECKMVENLTLEQCPFKDNGQVKNCLAIIETSGEGLSVELTCEPQNPAEAQERRFVRKVKRKLLLDLRKFLQKMKKMIGQLVPKRGH
;
A
#
# COMPACT_ATOMS: atom_id res chain seq x y z
N LEU A 1 25.32 -11.92 55.53
CA LEU A 1 24.62 -11.12 54.51
C LEU A 1 25.38 -11.31 53.19
N LEU A 2 24.98 -12.31 52.39
CA LEU A 2 25.54 -12.54 51.06
C LEU A 2 24.63 -11.84 50.05
N LEU A 3 25.13 -10.80 49.40
CA LEU A 3 24.45 -10.13 48.30
C LEU A 3 24.64 -10.98 47.03
N VAL A 4 23.58 -11.68 46.62
CA VAL A 4 23.54 -12.36 45.34
C VAL A 4 23.22 -11.30 44.29
N LEU A 5 24.24 -10.87 43.55
CA LEU A 5 24.05 -10.09 42.34
C LEU A 5 23.66 -11.07 41.23
N THR A 6 22.37 -11.12 40.92
CA THR A 6 21.92 -11.82 39.72
C THR A 6 22.23 -10.93 38.53
N TRP A 7 23.09 -11.43 37.64
CA TRP A 7 23.32 -10.80 36.35
C TRP A 7 22.08 -11.10 35.51
N VAL A 8 21.23 -10.10 35.28
CA VAL A 8 20.13 -10.23 34.33
C VAL A 8 20.77 -10.05 32.96
N GLU A 9 20.83 -11.11 32.15
CA GLU A 9 21.20 -10.97 30.75
C GLU A 9 20.20 -10.01 30.09
N PRO A 10 20.68 -8.94 29.43
CA PRO A 10 19.80 -8.06 28.70
C PRO A 10 19.11 -8.92 27.64
N THR A 11 17.79 -9.02 27.71
CA THR A 11 16.98 -9.73 26.74
C THR A 11 17.12 -8.96 25.43
N SER A 12 18.04 -9.38 24.55
CA SER A 12 18.05 -8.90 23.18
C SER A 12 16.72 -9.33 22.55
N LEU A 13 15.97 -8.37 22.03
CA LEU A 13 14.69 -8.58 21.35
C LEU A 13 14.81 -9.34 20.01
N THR A 14 15.85 -10.15 19.81
CA THR A 14 16.36 -10.47 18.47
C THR A 14 16.07 -11.88 17.96
N GLU A 15 15.27 -12.71 18.64
CA GLU A 15 15.03 -14.09 18.15
C GLU A 15 13.61 -14.34 17.60
N ASP A 16 12.60 -13.48 17.89
CA ASP A 16 11.19 -13.75 17.52
C ASP A 16 10.44 -12.58 16.86
N PHE A 17 11.12 -11.47 16.53
CA PHE A 17 10.44 -10.32 15.91
C PHE A 17 10.13 -10.58 14.42
N SER A 18 8.85 -10.54 14.07
CA SER A 18 8.36 -10.67 12.71
C SER A 18 7.19 -9.71 12.51
N LEU A 19 7.29 -8.82 11.52
CA LEU A 19 6.27 -7.84 11.16
C LEU A 19 5.82 -8.07 9.72
N SER A 20 4.57 -8.46 9.51
CA SER A 20 4.03 -8.60 8.15
C SER A 20 3.87 -7.24 7.46
N GLN A 21 3.83 -7.24 6.13
CA GLN A 21 3.59 -6.02 5.36
C GLN A 21 2.27 -5.33 5.76
N ALA A 22 1.24 -6.12 6.10
CA ALA A 22 -0.06 -5.61 6.50
C ALA A 22 0.00 -4.92 7.87
N GLU A 23 0.64 -5.56 8.86
CA GLU A 23 0.84 -4.98 10.20
C GLU A 23 1.71 -3.72 10.12
N ALA A 24 2.75 -3.74 9.29
CA ALA A 24 3.62 -2.58 9.05
C ALA A 24 2.83 -1.40 8.46
N LEU A 25 1.93 -1.68 7.51
CA LEU A 25 1.07 -0.68 6.90
C LEU A 25 0.03 -0.12 7.90
N GLU A 26 -0.56 -0.99 8.73
CA GLU A 26 -1.47 -0.59 9.81
C GLU A 26 -0.77 0.28 10.86
N PHE A 27 0.42 -0.12 11.30
CA PHE A 27 1.24 0.67 12.21
C PHE A 27 1.56 2.04 11.62
N THR A 28 1.96 2.08 10.35
CA THR A 28 2.30 3.33 9.66
C THR A 28 1.11 4.27 9.54
N ILE A 29 -0.08 3.78 9.16
CA ILE A 29 -1.27 4.64 9.03
C ILE A 29 -1.77 5.14 10.39
N ASN A 30 -1.65 4.33 11.43
CA ASN A 30 -1.98 4.75 12.80
C ASN A 30 -1.00 5.83 13.27
N ASN A 31 0.31 5.68 13.00
CA ASN A 31 1.31 6.68 13.31
C ASN A 31 1.02 8.02 12.62
N TYR A 32 0.70 7.99 11.32
CA TYR A 32 0.29 9.18 10.55
C TYR A 32 -0.87 9.91 11.22
N ASN A 33 -1.98 9.22 11.49
CA ASN A 33 -3.17 9.84 12.06
C ASN A 33 -2.90 10.36 13.47
N ASN A 34 -2.11 9.68 14.29
CA ASN A 34 -1.81 10.15 15.65
C ASN A 34 -0.92 11.40 15.68
N GLN A 35 -0.09 11.61 14.65
CA GLN A 35 0.88 12.70 14.59
C GLN A 35 0.45 13.87 13.68
N SER A 36 -0.56 13.68 12.83
CA SER A 36 -1.00 14.72 11.91
C SER A 36 -1.89 15.76 12.58
N ASP A 37 -1.86 16.99 12.09
CA ASP A 37 -2.79 18.06 12.50
C ASP A 37 -4.09 18.06 11.66
N GLU A 38 -4.43 16.94 11.03
CA GLU A 38 -5.62 16.82 10.17
C GLU A 38 -6.90 16.72 10.99
N GLU A 39 -7.99 17.35 10.53
CA GLU A 39 -9.29 17.25 11.22
C GLU A 39 -9.91 15.84 11.08
N TYR A 40 -9.67 15.21 9.93
CA TYR A 40 -10.25 13.93 9.56
C TYR A 40 -9.18 12.88 9.38
N ALA A 41 -9.52 11.65 9.76
CA ALA A 41 -8.61 10.53 9.63
C ALA A 41 -8.41 10.16 8.16
N PHE A 42 -7.22 9.65 7.86
CA PHE A 42 -6.86 9.09 6.57
C PHE A 42 -6.78 7.57 6.68
N CYS A 43 -7.29 6.87 5.65
CA CYS A 43 -7.20 5.43 5.54
C CYS A 43 -6.51 5.03 4.23
N VAL A 44 -5.89 3.84 4.20
CA VAL A 44 -5.19 3.33 3.02
C VAL A 44 -6.17 3.15 1.87
N LEU A 45 -5.90 3.79 0.73
CA LEU A 45 -6.69 3.68 -0.49
C LEU A 45 -6.16 2.59 -1.43
N GLU A 46 -4.87 2.62 -1.73
CA GLU A 46 -4.17 1.64 -2.57
C GLU A 46 -2.75 1.44 -2.02
N THR A 47 -2.28 0.19 -2.00
CA THR A 47 -0.89 -0.17 -1.66
C THR A 47 -0.21 -0.80 -2.88
N GLN A 48 1.08 -0.52 -3.08
CA GLN A 48 1.87 -1.19 -4.11
C GLN A 48 2.32 -2.57 -3.59
N PRO A 49 2.20 -3.64 -4.40
CA PRO A 49 2.71 -4.95 -4.02
C PRO A 49 4.22 -4.90 -3.79
N GLN A 50 4.68 -5.45 -2.67
CA GLN A 50 6.10 -5.71 -2.43
C GLN A 50 6.31 -7.21 -2.27
N PRO A 51 6.78 -7.90 -3.32
CA PRO A 51 7.01 -9.34 -3.27
C PRO A 51 8.19 -9.73 -2.38
N ASP A 52 9.12 -8.80 -2.13
CA ASP A 52 10.38 -9.04 -1.43
C ASP A 52 10.37 -8.54 0.02
N TRP A 53 9.19 -8.40 0.64
CA TRP A 53 9.06 -7.96 2.03
C TRP A 53 9.77 -8.94 2.98
N ASP A 54 10.76 -8.45 3.71
CA ASP A 54 11.41 -9.20 4.80
C ASP A 54 10.71 -8.91 6.14
N PRO A 55 9.97 -9.88 6.71
CA PRO A 55 9.26 -9.66 7.97
C PRO A 55 10.20 -9.52 9.17
N THR A 56 11.46 -9.95 9.08
CA THR A 56 12.41 -9.82 10.18
C THR A 56 12.96 -8.40 10.31
N LEU A 57 12.74 -7.55 9.30
CA LEU A 57 13.32 -6.21 9.20
C LEU A 57 14.84 -6.22 9.43
N SER A 58 15.53 -7.23 8.90
CA SER A 58 17.00 -7.35 8.98
C SER A 58 17.71 -6.20 8.25
N GLU A 59 17.05 -5.63 7.25
CA GLU A 59 17.36 -4.37 6.60
C GLU A 59 16.11 -3.47 6.57
N PRO A 60 16.27 -2.13 6.54
CA PRO A 60 15.14 -1.21 6.41
C PRO A 60 14.24 -1.54 5.23
N GLN A 61 12.94 -1.68 5.48
CA GLN A 61 11.94 -1.94 4.47
C GLN A 61 11.21 -0.64 4.08
N SER A 62 10.87 -0.49 2.81
CA SER A 62 10.05 0.65 2.37
C SER A 62 8.59 0.23 2.19
N LEU A 63 7.62 1.13 2.21
CA LEU A 63 6.26 0.90 1.74
C LEU A 63 5.82 2.07 0.87
N TYR A 64 5.27 1.77 -0.31
CA TYR A 64 4.66 2.77 -1.18
C TYR A 64 3.15 2.56 -1.23
N PHE A 65 2.40 3.56 -0.78
CA PHE A 65 0.95 3.48 -0.70
C PHE A 65 0.32 4.85 -0.89
N THR A 66 -0.99 4.86 -1.03
CA THR A 66 -1.80 6.07 -1.09
C THR A 66 -2.83 6.03 0.02
N ILE A 67 -3.09 7.18 0.61
CA ILE A 67 -4.08 7.36 1.66
C ILE A 67 -5.15 8.34 1.19
N LYS A 68 -6.37 8.17 1.68
CA LYS A 68 -7.49 9.07 1.39
C LYS A 68 -8.21 9.46 2.66
N GLU A 69 -8.57 10.74 2.72
CA GLU A 69 -9.35 11.33 3.81
C GLU A 69 -10.72 10.63 3.96
N THR A 70 -11.14 10.43 5.21
CA THR A 70 -12.39 9.75 5.58
C THR A 70 -13.40 10.70 6.20
N GLU A 71 -14.63 10.25 6.39
CA GLU A 71 -15.68 11.00 7.09
C GLU A 71 -15.47 10.99 8.63
N CYS A 72 -14.61 10.13 9.14
CA CYS A 72 -14.30 10.06 10.56
C CYS A 72 -13.39 11.21 10.98
N LYS A 73 -13.76 11.88 12.06
CA LYS A 73 -12.85 12.80 12.73
C LYS A 73 -11.68 12.04 13.34
N MET A 74 -10.51 12.65 13.31
CA MET A 74 -9.32 12.11 13.94
C MET A 74 -9.50 12.11 15.46
N VAL A 75 -9.47 10.92 16.08
CA VAL A 75 -9.55 10.73 17.52
C VAL A 75 -8.61 9.60 17.93
N GLU A 76 -8.18 9.61 19.20
CA GLU A 76 -7.38 8.53 19.77
C GLU A 76 -8.14 7.19 19.66
N ASN A 77 -7.45 6.12 19.24
CA ASN A 77 -8.00 4.76 19.09
C ASN A 77 -9.10 4.60 18.03
N LEU A 78 -9.08 5.40 16.95
CA LEU A 78 -10.02 5.24 15.83
C LEU A 78 -9.84 3.89 15.10
N THR A 79 -10.93 3.16 14.91
CA THR A 79 -10.94 1.95 14.06
C THR A 79 -11.12 2.33 12.58
N LEU A 80 -10.00 2.50 11.87
CA LEU A 80 -9.97 3.01 10.48
C LEU A 80 -10.75 2.17 9.46
N GLU A 81 -10.89 0.86 9.68
CA GLU A 81 -11.62 -0.04 8.76
C GLU A 81 -13.11 0.32 8.63
N GLN A 82 -13.68 0.99 9.63
CA GLN A 82 -15.10 1.36 9.66
C GLN A 82 -15.36 2.76 9.13
N CYS A 83 -14.32 3.48 8.70
CA CYS A 83 -14.40 4.87 8.28
C CYS A 83 -14.56 4.99 6.76
N PRO A 84 -15.74 5.38 6.26
CA PRO A 84 -15.94 5.57 4.83
C PRO A 84 -15.06 6.71 4.31
N PHE A 85 -14.55 6.56 3.09
CA PHE A 85 -13.85 7.65 2.42
C PHE A 85 -14.79 8.80 2.11
N LYS A 86 -14.32 10.04 2.32
CA LYS A 86 -14.99 11.23 1.80
C LYS A 86 -14.99 11.19 0.29
N ASP A 87 -16.11 11.56 -0.35
CA ASP A 87 -16.20 11.56 -1.81
C ASP A 87 -15.11 12.45 -2.44
N ASN A 88 -15.00 13.69 -1.95
CA ASN A 88 -13.98 14.67 -2.35
C ASN A 88 -12.80 14.75 -1.37
N GLY A 89 -12.57 13.68 -0.61
CA GLY A 89 -11.47 13.62 0.35
C GLY A 89 -10.12 13.76 -0.32
N GLN A 90 -9.20 14.43 0.36
CA GLN A 90 -7.82 14.57 -0.11
C GLN A 90 -7.16 13.21 -0.27
N VAL A 91 -6.36 13.05 -1.32
CA VAL A 91 -5.53 11.86 -1.55
C VAL A 91 -4.08 12.25 -1.41
N LYS A 92 -3.29 11.44 -0.69
CA LYS A 92 -1.84 11.64 -0.55
C LYS A 92 -1.09 10.40 -1.02
N ASN A 93 0.06 10.60 -1.65
CA ASN A 93 1.02 9.54 -1.92
C ASN A 93 1.99 9.47 -0.74
N CYS A 94 2.25 8.28 -0.23
CA CYS A 94 3.10 8.08 0.94
C CYS A 94 4.24 7.11 0.64
N LEU A 95 5.39 7.42 1.24
CA LEU A 95 6.55 6.54 1.38
C LEU A 95 6.83 6.39 2.87
N ALA A 96 6.83 5.16 3.36
CA ALA A 96 7.31 4.83 4.69
C ALA A 96 8.62 4.05 4.58
N ILE A 97 9.57 4.34 5.47
CA ILE A 97 10.77 3.53 5.70
C ILE A 97 10.66 2.98 7.12
N ILE A 98 10.76 1.67 7.26
CA ILE A 98 10.47 0.91 8.47
C ILE A 98 11.71 0.12 8.84
N GLU A 99 12.18 0.29 10.06
CA GLU A 99 13.37 -0.38 10.56
C GLU A 99 13.25 -0.69 12.05
N THR A 100 14.01 -1.68 12.51
CA THR A 100 14.18 -1.94 13.95
C THR A 100 15.31 -1.07 14.48
N SER A 101 15.04 -0.35 15.56
CA SER A 101 16.01 0.42 16.33
C SER A 101 16.23 -0.23 17.69
N GLY A 102 17.26 0.20 18.43
CA GLY A 102 17.51 -0.28 19.79
C GLY A 102 16.35 0.00 20.78
N GLU A 103 15.40 0.87 20.40
CA GLU A 103 14.24 1.25 21.20
C GLU A 103 12.92 0.62 20.70
N GLY A 104 12.95 -0.16 19.61
CA GLY A 104 11.77 -0.83 19.04
C GLY A 104 11.61 -0.59 17.55
N LEU A 105 10.37 -0.45 17.08
CA LEU A 105 10.06 -0.18 15.67
C LEU A 105 10.14 1.32 15.38
N SER A 106 10.91 1.71 14.38
CA SER A 106 11.00 3.08 13.88
C SER A 106 10.34 3.19 12.50
N VAL A 107 9.63 4.29 12.27
CA VAL A 107 9.01 4.60 10.97
C VAL A 107 9.28 6.04 10.60
N GLU A 108 9.96 6.23 9.47
CA GLU A 108 10.06 7.51 8.78
C GLU A 108 9.00 7.58 7.71
N LEU A 109 8.04 8.51 7.84
CA LEU A 109 6.89 8.63 6.95
C LEU A 109 6.88 9.98 6.24
N THR A 110 6.81 9.94 4.90
CA THR A 110 6.57 11.12 4.07
C THR A 110 5.29 10.94 3.28
N CYS A 111 4.35 11.88 3.37
CA CYS A 111 3.10 11.88 2.62
C CYS A 111 2.89 13.24 1.92
N GLU A 112 2.69 13.20 0.60
CA GLU A 112 2.48 14.41 -0.22
C GLU A 112 1.09 14.40 -0.86
N PRO A 113 0.38 15.53 -0.91
CA PRO A 113 -0.87 15.66 -1.66
C PRO A 113 -0.71 15.19 -3.10
N GLN A 114 -1.59 14.30 -3.53
CA GLN A 114 -1.64 13.88 -4.91
C GLN A 114 -2.25 15.02 -5.73
N ASN A 115 -1.49 15.56 -6.69
CA ASN A 115 -2.00 16.59 -7.60
C ASN A 115 -3.33 16.11 -8.25
N PRO A 116 -4.47 16.79 -8.01
CA PRO A 116 -5.78 16.33 -8.48
C PRO A 116 -5.84 16.14 -10.00
N ALA A 117 -5.13 16.99 -10.74
CA ALA A 117 -5.01 16.91 -12.20
C ALA A 117 -4.32 15.61 -12.65
N GLU A 118 -3.24 15.20 -11.97
CA GLU A 118 -2.48 13.99 -12.31
C GLU A 118 -3.24 12.71 -11.95
N ALA A 119 -3.96 12.70 -10.83
CA ALA A 119 -4.79 11.56 -10.41
C ALA A 119 -5.93 11.30 -11.41
N GLN A 120 -6.59 12.39 -11.86
CA GLN A 120 -7.65 12.32 -12.86
C GLN A 120 -7.10 11.85 -14.22
N GLU A 121 -5.94 12.36 -14.63
CA GLU A 121 -5.28 11.96 -15.87
C GLU A 121 -4.88 10.47 -15.84
N ARG A 122 -4.25 9.98 -14.76
CA ARG A 122 -3.91 8.56 -14.60
C ARG A 122 -5.14 7.66 -14.68
N ARG A 123 -6.26 8.04 -14.03
CA ARG A 123 -7.53 7.31 -14.12
C ARG A 123 -8.10 7.30 -15.54
N PHE A 124 -8.05 8.44 -16.23
CA PHE A 124 -8.50 8.56 -17.61
C PHE A 124 -7.64 7.70 -18.55
N VAL A 125 -6.31 7.80 -18.45
CA VAL A 125 -5.35 7.01 -19.23
C VAL A 125 -5.54 5.51 -19.00
N ARG A 126 -5.72 5.06 -17.75
CA ARG A 126 -6.03 3.65 -17.43
C ARG A 126 -7.33 3.18 -18.10
N LYS A 127 -8.39 4.00 -18.08
CA LYS A 127 -9.66 3.69 -18.76
C LYS A 127 -9.49 3.61 -20.28
N VAL A 128 -8.80 4.58 -20.88
CA VAL A 128 -8.52 4.61 -22.32
C VAL A 128 -7.70 3.39 -22.73
N LYS A 129 -6.61 3.06 -22.02
CA LYS A 129 -5.75 1.90 -22.31
C LYS A 129 -6.52 0.57 -22.26
N ARG A 130 -7.40 0.37 -21.25
CA ARG A 130 -8.27 -0.81 -21.16
C ARG A 130 -9.23 -0.91 -22.35
N LYS A 131 -9.84 0.22 -22.76
CA LYS A 131 -10.75 0.26 -23.92
C LYS A 131 -10.01 -0.06 -25.22
N LEU A 132 -8.84 0.54 -25.43
CA LEU A 132 -7.99 0.31 -26.60
C LEU A 132 -7.52 -1.15 -26.71
N LEU A 133 -7.11 -1.77 -25.59
CA LEU A 133 -6.77 -3.19 -25.52
C LEU A 133 -7.96 -4.09 -25.87
N LEU A 134 -9.16 -3.76 -25.38
CA LEU A 134 -10.39 -4.51 -25.71
C LEU A 134 -10.75 -4.39 -27.19
N ASP A 135 -10.65 -3.19 -27.77
CA ASP A 135 -10.97 -2.96 -29.18
C ASP A 135 -9.97 -3.64 -30.11
N LEU A 136 -8.66 -3.59 -29.79
CA LEU A 136 -7.63 -4.33 -30.52
C LEU A 136 -7.88 -5.86 -30.46
N ARG A 137 -8.26 -6.38 -29.27
CA ARG A 137 -8.61 -7.81 -29.11
C ARG A 137 -9.78 -8.21 -29.98
N LYS A 138 -10.84 -7.39 -30.04
CA LYS A 138 -12.02 -7.63 -30.91
C LYS A 138 -11.64 -7.60 -32.39
N PHE A 139 -10.80 -6.65 -32.79
CA PHE A 139 -10.31 -6.54 -34.16
C PHE A 139 -9.52 -7.78 -34.58
N LEU A 140 -8.57 -8.24 -33.75
CA LEU A 140 -7.80 -9.46 -33.98
C LEU A 140 -8.69 -10.70 -34.08
N GLN A 141 -9.70 -10.83 -33.22
CA GLN A 141 -10.68 -11.93 -33.30
C GLN A 141 -11.46 -11.91 -34.63
N LYS A 142 -11.85 -10.73 -35.10
CA LYS A 142 -12.56 -10.58 -36.38
C LYS A 142 -11.67 -10.95 -37.58
N MET A 143 -10.42 -10.51 -37.57
CA MET A 143 -9.43 -10.88 -38.60
C MET A 143 -9.15 -12.39 -38.61
N LYS A 144 -9.01 -13.03 -37.44
CA LYS A 144 -8.84 -14.49 -37.34
C LYS A 144 -10.01 -15.24 -37.97
N LYS A 145 -11.25 -14.76 -37.78
CA LYS A 145 -12.45 -15.36 -38.38
C LYS A 145 -12.48 -15.22 -39.91
N MET A 146 -12.05 -14.07 -40.43
CA MET A 146 -11.96 -13.83 -41.89
C MET A 146 -10.88 -14.70 -42.55
N ILE A 147 -9.70 -14.79 -41.95
CA ILE A 147 -8.61 -15.64 -42.48
C ILE A 147 -9.01 -17.12 -42.41
N GLY A 148 -9.66 -17.57 -41.34
CA GLY A 148 -10.15 -18.95 -41.23
C GLY A 148 -11.18 -19.35 -42.29
N GLN A 149 -11.86 -18.38 -42.92
CA GLN A 149 -12.78 -18.63 -44.06
C GLN A 149 -12.07 -18.63 -45.41
N LEU A 150 -10.87 -18.05 -45.50
CA LEU A 150 -10.03 -17.97 -46.70
C LEU A 150 -8.99 -19.09 -46.79
N VAL A 151 -8.80 -19.90 -45.74
CA VAL A 151 -7.98 -21.11 -45.80
C VAL A 151 -8.82 -22.23 -46.45
N PRO A 152 -8.47 -22.70 -47.67
CA PRO A 152 -9.16 -23.82 -48.27
C PRO A 152 -8.98 -25.05 -47.38
N LYS A 153 -10.06 -25.75 -47.04
CA LYS A 153 -9.96 -27.10 -46.47
C LYS A 153 -9.16 -27.93 -47.47
N ARG A 154 -8.00 -28.44 -47.08
CA ARG A 154 -7.35 -29.52 -47.83
C ARG A 154 -8.36 -30.65 -47.94
N GLY A 155 -8.88 -30.84 -49.15
CA GLY A 155 -9.76 -31.93 -49.50
C GLY A 155 -9.03 -33.25 -49.29
N HIS A 156 -9.78 -34.23 -48.80
CA HIS A 156 -9.38 -35.62 -48.70
C HIS A 156 -9.84 -36.38 -49.93
#